data_AF-A0AAV2TJB2-F1
#
_entry.id   AF-A0AAV2TJB2-F1
#
_cell.length_a   1.000
_cell.length_b   1.000
_cell.length_c   1.000
_cell.angle_alpha   90.00
_cell.angle_beta   90.00
_cell.angle_gamma   90.00
#
_symmetry.space_group_name_H-M   'P 1'
#
loop_
_entity.id
_entity.type
_entity.pdbx_description
1 polymer ?
#
loop_
_entity_poly.entity_id
_entity_poly.type
_entity_poly.pdbx_seq_one_letter_code
_entity_poly.pdbx_strand_id
1 'polypeptide(L)'
;MLKRKMVGFALFSAAIMFLFMYLKLNARRQFDHPTVNSIMSGEKAVISSQHGSELDFKNFKSAARLASCPIDLLSESQRIPVSPPAVPEDIAGALHRLHGEPSAWFSGQLAHNFIRPKKSMLKHLENARKLYNFSLPTRTPIAGVHVRRTDKAHMKLSAADLVHSERCPKVLRQVYLATDDPSVLSEAKRIFPHYTFYCSQERSKSGAVHQRNHKFAKMSAFIDFVLLSESDFLVCTFSSNVCRFAYELMQARHKIHGDASSLVHSLDTGYFLEPGQPNFCRMVLGDYFTGLLPGQIVDVWSTRLNSRREARRLRNKTYFSQPTYKCQPVVTAAKMSGYDEIKKKHLKLYL
;
A
#
# COMPACT_ATOMS: atom_id res chain seq x y z
N MET A 1 -36.06 14.35 -17.42
CA MET A 1 -34.87 13.53 -17.75
C MET A 1 -33.55 14.19 -17.27
N LEU A 2 -33.46 14.67 -16.02
CA LEU A 2 -32.22 15.24 -15.47
C LEU A 2 -32.25 15.28 -13.92
N LYS A 3 -32.52 14.14 -13.27
CA LYS A 3 -32.44 13.99 -11.79
C LYS A 3 -32.06 12.55 -11.45
N ARG A 4 -30.77 12.20 -11.53
CA ARG A 4 -30.19 10.93 -11.03
C ARG A 4 -28.66 10.91 -11.14
N LYS A 5 -27.95 11.88 -10.54
CA LYS A 5 -26.47 11.85 -10.39
C LYS A 5 -26.02 12.64 -9.16
N MET A 6 -26.42 12.27 -7.93
CA MET A 6 -25.92 12.94 -6.71
C MET A 6 -25.81 12.00 -5.49
N VAL A 7 -25.31 10.78 -5.66
CA VAL A 7 -24.96 9.89 -4.51
C VAL A 7 -23.52 9.34 -4.62
N GLY A 8 -22.73 9.77 -5.60
CA GLY A 8 -21.39 9.21 -5.87
C GLY A 8 -20.20 10.13 -5.57
N PHE A 9 -20.38 11.26 -4.87
CA PHE A 9 -19.36 12.33 -4.84
C PHE A 9 -18.55 12.42 -3.53
N ALA A 10 -18.99 11.81 -2.42
CA ALA A 10 -18.25 11.83 -1.15
C ALA A 10 -17.07 10.83 -1.10
N LEU A 11 -17.13 9.75 -1.89
CA LEU A 11 -16.02 8.80 -2.07
C LEU A 11 -15.04 9.21 -3.18
N PHE A 12 -15.38 10.25 -3.95
CA PHE A 12 -14.60 10.70 -5.11
C PHE A 12 -13.37 11.54 -4.71
N SER A 13 -13.37 12.13 -3.51
CA SER A 13 -12.27 12.97 -3.02
C SER A 13 -11.17 12.19 -2.28
N ALA A 14 -11.53 11.24 -1.41
CA ALA A 14 -10.52 10.48 -0.63
C ALA A 14 -9.61 9.60 -1.49
N ALA A 15 -10.14 9.09 -2.60
CA ALA A 15 -9.47 8.26 -3.60
C ALA A 15 -8.41 8.97 -4.44
N ILE A 16 -8.82 10.12 -4.99
CA ILE A 16 -7.99 10.96 -5.83
C ILE A 16 -7.00 11.69 -4.93
N MET A 17 -7.35 12.00 -3.67
CA MET A 17 -6.42 12.46 -2.65
C MET A 17 -5.41 11.36 -2.29
N PHE A 18 -5.80 10.09 -2.12
CA PHE A 18 -4.83 9.00 -1.94
C PHE A 18 -3.88 8.90 -3.14
N LEU A 19 -4.38 8.93 -4.38
CA LEU A 19 -3.58 8.82 -5.61
C LEU A 19 -2.71 10.06 -5.90
N PHE A 20 -3.18 11.28 -5.65
CA PHE A 20 -2.41 12.52 -5.80
C PHE A 20 -1.46 12.77 -4.63
N MET A 21 -1.82 12.44 -3.39
CA MET A 21 -0.94 12.53 -2.22
C MET A 21 0.18 11.49 -2.28
N TYR A 22 -0.10 10.30 -2.80
CA TYR A 22 0.94 9.28 -3.06
C TYR A 22 2.10 9.81 -3.90
N LEU A 23 1.79 10.70 -4.84
CA LEU A 23 2.73 11.30 -5.78
C LEU A 23 3.27 12.66 -5.29
N LYS A 24 2.50 13.46 -4.52
CA LYS A 24 2.93 14.80 -4.04
C LYS A 24 3.72 14.79 -2.72
N LEU A 25 3.49 13.86 -1.80
CA LEU A 25 4.12 13.91 -0.46
C LEU A 25 5.60 13.50 -0.43
N ASN A 26 6.12 12.87 -1.48
CA ASN A 26 7.53 12.41 -1.51
C ASN A 26 8.52 13.42 -2.11
N ALA A 27 8.10 14.64 -2.43
CA ALA A 27 9.03 15.69 -2.86
C ALA A 27 9.59 16.54 -1.69
N ARG A 28 9.14 16.33 -0.44
CA ARG A 28 9.45 17.26 0.68
C ARG A 28 9.74 16.65 2.05
N ARG A 29 9.99 15.34 2.19
CA ARG A 29 10.45 14.79 3.49
C ARG A 29 11.68 13.89 3.30
N GLN A 30 12.85 14.54 3.27
CA GLN A 30 14.06 13.95 3.84
C GLN A 30 13.80 13.83 5.35
N PHE A 31 13.93 12.62 5.89
CA PHE A 31 13.97 12.42 7.33
C PHE A 31 15.42 12.58 7.78
N ASP A 32 15.73 13.70 8.43
CA ASP A 32 16.78 13.73 9.43
C ASP A 32 16.20 13.17 10.74
N HIS A 33 16.90 12.20 11.31
CA HIS A 33 16.61 11.65 12.64
C HIS A 33 16.97 12.70 13.70
N PRO A 34 16.08 13.08 14.66
CA PRO A 34 16.51 13.89 15.77
C PRO A 34 17.26 13.02 16.78
N THR A 35 18.56 13.25 16.86
CA THR A 35 19.41 12.88 17.98
C THR A 35 18.88 13.57 19.25
N VAL A 36 18.75 12.79 20.32
CA VAL A 36 18.40 13.29 21.65
C VAL A 36 19.48 14.24 22.12
N ASN A 37 19.13 15.50 22.38
CA ASN A 37 19.82 16.34 23.36
C ASN A 37 18.84 17.31 24.01
N SER A 38 18.82 17.22 25.34
CA SER A 38 18.21 18.14 26.31
C SER A 38 18.64 19.58 26.07
N ILE A 39 17.75 20.57 26.26
CA ILE A 39 17.97 21.83 26.98
C ILE A 39 16.62 22.48 27.32
N MET A 40 16.58 23.01 28.54
CA MET A 40 15.51 23.69 29.27
C MET A 40 15.14 25.08 28.75
N SER A 41 14.07 25.61 29.36
CA SER A 41 13.68 27.02 29.56
C SER A 41 12.68 27.61 28.56
N GLY A 42 11.66 28.23 29.13
CA GLY A 42 10.49 28.73 28.41
C GLY A 42 10.66 30.15 27.89
N GLU A 43 9.76 30.53 27.00
CA GLU A 43 9.11 31.84 26.97
C GLU A 43 8.01 31.78 25.90
N LYS A 44 6.92 32.50 26.18
CA LYS A 44 5.77 32.63 25.27
C LYS A 44 6.21 33.36 24.01
N ALA A 45 5.85 32.82 22.84
CA ALA A 45 5.67 33.63 21.64
C ALA A 45 4.39 33.18 20.93
N VAL A 46 3.38 34.03 21.05
CA VAL A 46 2.15 34.01 20.29
C VAL A 46 2.47 34.38 18.84
N ILE A 47 2.16 33.50 17.89
CA ILE A 47 1.89 33.90 16.50
C ILE A 47 0.53 33.34 16.13
N SER A 48 -0.38 34.28 15.93
CA SER A 48 -1.76 34.08 15.53
C SER A 48 -1.86 33.48 14.13
N SER A 49 -2.48 32.31 14.03
CA SER A 49 -3.30 31.96 12.87
C SER A 49 -4.66 31.51 13.40
N GLN A 50 -5.65 32.38 13.23
CA GLN A 50 -7.02 32.15 13.62
C GLN A 50 -7.57 30.87 12.96
N HIS A 51 -8.39 30.14 13.73
CA HIS A 51 -9.08 28.88 13.41
C HIS A 51 -8.26 27.58 13.53
N GLY A 52 -7.71 27.35 14.73
CA GLY A 52 -7.61 26.00 15.28
C GLY A 52 -8.96 25.59 15.85
N SER A 53 -9.82 24.95 15.05
CA SER A 53 -10.96 24.20 15.60
C SER A 53 -10.50 22.76 15.82
N GLU A 54 -10.37 22.38 17.08
CA GLU A 54 -10.31 20.98 17.51
C GLU A 54 -11.50 20.25 16.87
N LEU A 55 -11.25 19.31 15.96
CA LEU A 55 -12.30 18.58 15.27
C LEU A 55 -12.95 17.60 16.24
N ASP A 56 -13.99 18.07 16.93
CA ASP A 56 -14.81 17.25 17.80
C ASP A 56 -15.66 16.30 16.94
N PHE A 57 -15.16 15.08 16.72
CA PHE A 57 -15.85 14.01 16.02
C PHE A 57 -17.20 13.62 16.66
N LYS A 58 -17.48 14.02 17.92
CA LYS A 58 -18.79 13.83 18.54
C LYS A 58 -19.82 14.88 18.13
N ASN A 59 -19.37 16.04 17.65
CA ASN A 59 -20.19 17.21 17.31
C ASN A 59 -20.18 17.55 15.82
N PHE A 60 -19.86 16.60 14.93
CA PHE A 60 -20.12 16.77 13.50
C PHE A 60 -21.64 16.88 13.32
N LYS A 61 -22.18 18.10 13.35
CA LYS A 61 -23.61 18.37 13.15
C LYS A 61 -24.02 17.67 11.86
N SER A 62 -24.89 16.69 12.00
CA SER A 62 -25.50 15.86 10.94
C SER A 62 -26.22 16.66 9.83
N ALA A 63 -26.22 18.00 9.92
CA ALA A 63 -26.86 18.93 9.00
C ALA A 63 -25.95 19.41 7.85
N ALA A 64 -24.64 19.17 7.90
CA ALA A 64 -23.74 19.58 6.82
C ALA A 64 -23.96 18.71 5.56
N ARG A 65 -24.59 19.28 4.53
CA ARG A 65 -24.83 18.58 3.24
C ARG A 65 -23.56 18.41 2.41
N LEU A 66 -22.55 19.24 2.66
CA LEU A 66 -21.24 19.18 2.03
C LEU A 66 -20.18 19.36 3.12
N ALA A 67 -19.23 18.44 3.17
CA ALA A 67 -18.06 18.53 4.04
C ALA A 67 -16.80 18.58 3.18
N SER A 68 -15.89 19.49 3.51
CA SER A 68 -14.53 19.49 2.96
C SER A 68 -13.64 18.62 3.85
N CYS A 69 -12.81 17.77 3.25
CA CYS A 69 -11.84 16.96 3.96
C CYS A 69 -10.44 17.58 3.76
N PRO A 70 -9.94 18.40 4.70
CA PRO A 70 -8.64 19.04 4.57
C PRO A 70 -7.51 18.01 4.68
N ILE A 71 -6.39 18.32 4.05
CA ILE A 71 -5.19 17.47 4.13
C ILE A 71 -4.62 17.40 5.56
N ASP A 72 -4.90 18.38 6.41
CA ASP A 72 -4.41 18.41 7.79
C ASP A 72 -5.09 17.35 8.67
N LEU A 73 -6.26 16.85 8.26
CA LEU A 73 -6.95 15.72 8.89
C LEU A 73 -6.11 14.43 8.91
N LEU A 74 -5.09 14.36 8.04
CA LEU A 74 -4.12 13.27 8.03
C LEU A 74 -3.29 13.20 9.30
N SER A 75 -3.01 14.35 9.93
CA SER A 75 -2.31 14.39 11.22
C SER A 75 -3.17 13.78 12.34
N GLU A 76 -4.48 13.73 12.16
CA GLU A 76 -5.46 13.13 13.08
C GLU A 76 -5.89 11.72 12.68
N SER A 77 -5.37 11.16 11.59
CA SER A 77 -5.76 9.82 11.08
C SER A 77 -5.67 8.71 12.13
N GLN A 78 -4.75 8.82 13.10
CA GLN A 78 -4.64 7.89 14.22
C GLN A 78 -5.86 7.86 15.15
N ARG A 79 -6.67 8.94 15.16
CA ARG A 79 -7.85 9.11 16.00
C ARG A 79 -9.16 8.83 15.25
N ILE A 80 -9.11 8.67 13.92
CA ILE A 80 -10.28 8.46 13.08
C ILE A 80 -10.57 6.96 12.98
N PRO A 81 -11.71 6.46 13.50
CA PRO A 81 -11.99 5.02 13.57
C PRO A 81 -11.95 4.29 12.24
N VAL A 82 -12.31 4.97 11.15
CA VAL A 82 -12.36 4.38 9.79
C VAL A 82 -11.04 4.50 9.01
N SER A 83 -10.00 5.10 9.59
CA SER A 83 -8.69 5.19 8.96
C SER A 83 -8.01 3.81 8.89
N PRO A 84 -7.17 3.56 7.86
CA PRO A 84 -6.42 2.32 7.76
C PRO A 84 -5.62 2.00 9.04
N PRO A 85 -5.41 0.73 9.41
CA PRO A 85 -5.76 -0.48 8.66
C PRO A 85 -7.22 -0.94 8.87
N ALA A 86 -8.12 -0.08 9.37
CA ALA A 86 -9.49 -0.46 9.66
C ALA A 86 -10.24 -0.97 8.41
N VAL A 87 -10.94 -2.10 8.58
CA VAL A 87 -11.87 -2.67 7.59
C VAL A 87 -13.32 -2.57 8.11
N PRO A 88 -14.34 -2.68 7.24
CA PRO A 88 -15.73 -2.63 7.69
C PRO A 88 -16.04 -3.78 8.65
N GLU A 89 -16.64 -3.43 9.78
CA GLU A 89 -16.93 -4.35 10.89
C GLU A 89 -17.76 -5.57 10.47
N ASP A 90 -18.72 -5.38 9.55
CA ASP A 90 -19.62 -6.45 9.11
C ASP A 90 -18.95 -7.53 8.26
N ILE A 91 -17.80 -7.22 7.64
CA ILE A 91 -17.00 -8.18 6.85
C ILE A 91 -15.68 -8.55 7.51
N ALA A 92 -15.27 -7.87 8.59
CA ALA A 92 -13.98 -8.07 9.25
C ALA A 92 -13.74 -9.54 9.64
N GLY A 93 -14.75 -10.20 10.21
CA GLY A 93 -14.66 -11.61 10.60
C GLY A 93 -14.50 -12.56 9.40
N ALA A 94 -15.15 -12.27 8.27
CA ALA A 94 -15.00 -13.06 7.05
C ALA A 94 -13.62 -12.84 6.41
N LEU A 95 -13.16 -11.59 6.32
CA LEU A 95 -11.84 -11.25 5.80
C LEU A 95 -10.73 -11.87 6.63
N HIS A 96 -10.83 -11.85 7.96
CA HIS A 96 -9.85 -12.47 8.84
C HIS A 96 -9.65 -13.97 8.56
N ARG A 97 -10.71 -14.67 8.15
CA ARG A 97 -10.65 -16.11 7.82
C ARG A 97 -10.17 -16.40 6.41
N LEU A 98 -10.41 -15.49 5.48
CA LEU A 98 -10.25 -15.73 4.03
C LEU A 98 -9.03 -15.05 3.43
N HIS A 99 -8.39 -14.11 4.15
CA HIS A 99 -7.32 -13.29 3.60
C HIS A 99 -6.24 -13.02 4.64
N GLY A 100 -4.97 -13.30 4.31
CA GLY A 100 -3.83 -13.11 5.19
C GLY A 100 -3.51 -11.65 5.53
N GLU A 101 -3.96 -10.72 4.69
CA GLU A 101 -3.82 -9.26 4.91
C GLU A 101 -5.14 -8.51 4.62
N PRO A 102 -6.10 -8.45 5.56
CA PRO A 102 -7.40 -7.82 5.35
C PRO A 102 -7.35 -6.34 4.97
N SER A 103 -6.38 -5.59 5.49
CA SER A 103 -6.27 -4.15 5.27
C SER A 103 -5.84 -3.82 3.83
N ALA A 104 -4.91 -4.61 3.27
CA ALA A 104 -4.50 -4.51 1.87
C ALA A 104 -5.63 -4.94 0.93
N TRP A 105 -6.39 -5.99 1.29
CA TRP A 105 -7.55 -6.40 0.51
C TRP A 105 -8.58 -5.29 0.40
N PHE A 106 -8.97 -4.69 1.53
CA PHE A 106 -9.97 -3.62 1.55
C PHE A 106 -9.50 -2.39 0.78
N SER A 107 -8.24 -1.98 0.99
CA SER A 107 -7.61 -0.89 0.24
C SER A 107 -7.53 -1.18 -1.25
N GLY A 108 -7.24 -2.43 -1.62
CA GLY A 108 -7.25 -2.92 -2.99
C GLY A 108 -8.61 -2.79 -3.68
N GLN A 109 -9.70 -3.15 -3.00
CA GLN A 109 -11.06 -2.99 -3.54
C GLN A 109 -11.39 -1.53 -3.83
N LEU A 110 -11.00 -0.64 -2.92
CA LEU A 110 -11.16 0.81 -3.10
C LEU A 110 -10.32 1.29 -4.30
N ALA A 111 -9.02 0.96 -4.31
CA ALA A 111 -8.08 1.31 -5.36
C ALA A 111 -8.60 0.88 -6.75
N HIS A 112 -8.98 -0.39 -6.90
CA HIS A 112 -9.51 -0.95 -8.14
C HIS A 112 -10.73 -0.17 -8.66
N ASN A 113 -11.64 0.23 -7.77
CA ASN A 113 -12.82 1.03 -8.15
C ASN A 113 -12.46 2.45 -8.59
N PHE A 114 -11.42 3.05 -8.01
CA PHE A 114 -10.98 4.41 -8.30
C PHE A 114 -10.19 4.52 -9.59
N ILE A 115 -9.37 3.52 -9.91
CA ILE A 115 -8.45 3.60 -11.06
C ILE A 115 -9.03 3.07 -12.36
N ARG A 116 -10.37 2.96 -12.48
CA ARG A 116 -11.03 2.47 -13.70
C ARG A 116 -10.60 3.29 -14.91
N PRO A 117 -9.84 2.69 -15.86
CA PRO A 117 -9.23 3.43 -16.95
C PRO A 117 -10.26 3.86 -18.00
N LYS A 118 -10.00 5.02 -18.63
CA LYS A 118 -10.72 5.44 -19.84
C LYS A 118 -10.37 4.51 -21.01
N LYS A 119 -11.24 4.44 -22.03
CA LYS A 119 -11.03 3.63 -23.25
C LYS A 119 -9.65 3.85 -23.90
N SER A 120 -9.17 5.09 -23.96
CA SER A 120 -7.84 5.40 -24.51
C SER A 120 -6.70 4.78 -23.71
N MET A 121 -6.81 4.75 -22.37
CA MET A 121 -5.81 4.12 -21.49
C MET A 121 -5.85 2.59 -21.58
N LEU A 122 -7.03 2.01 -21.78
CA LEU A 122 -7.17 0.56 -21.99
C LEU A 122 -6.38 0.08 -23.21
N LYS A 123 -6.42 0.82 -24.33
CA LYS A 123 -5.64 0.47 -25.53
C LYS A 123 -4.12 0.40 -25.25
N HIS A 124 -3.59 1.37 -24.49
CA HIS A 124 -2.18 1.38 -24.13
C HIS A 124 -1.83 0.19 -23.22
N LEU A 125 -2.71 -0.13 -22.27
CA LEU A 125 -2.55 -1.24 -21.35
C LEU A 125 -2.62 -2.60 -22.07
N GLU A 126 -3.55 -2.79 -23.00
CA GLU A 126 -3.66 -4.01 -23.80
C GLU A 126 -2.43 -4.23 -24.69
N ASN A 127 -1.92 -3.15 -25.30
CA ASN A 127 -0.67 -3.22 -26.06
C ASN A 127 0.50 -3.64 -25.17
N ALA A 128 0.60 -3.07 -23.97
CA ALA A 128 1.64 -3.43 -23.00
C ALA A 128 1.50 -4.90 -22.55
N ARG A 129 0.28 -5.38 -22.29
CA ARG A 129 0.04 -6.78 -21.92
C ARG A 129 0.49 -7.76 -23.01
N LYS A 130 0.17 -7.46 -24.28
CA LYS A 130 0.63 -8.26 -25.42
C LYS A 130 2.15 -8.24 -25.55
N LEU A 131 2.75 -7.06 -25.45
CA LEU A 131 4.20 -6.88 -25.59
C LEU A 131 5.01 -7.61 -24.51
N TYR A 132 4.50 -7.67 -23.28
CA TYR A 132 5.21 -8.25 -22.13
C TYR A 132 4.65 -9.59 -21.68
N ASN A 133 3.91 -10.30 -22.54
CA ASN A 133 3.41 -11.65 -22.30
C ASN A 133 2.44 -11.79 -21.10
N PHE A 134 1.66 -10.76 -20.79
CA PHE A 134 0.60 -10.80 -19.75
C PHE A 134 -0.77 -11.23 -20.29
N SER A 135 -0.91 -11.42 -21.60
CA SER A 135 -2.19 -11.80 -22.23
C SER A 135 -2.52 -13.28 -21.98
N LEU A 136 -3.73 -13.54 -21.46
CA LEU A 136 -4.29 -14.89 -21.36
C LEU A 136 -4.79 -15.41 -22.72
N PRO A 137 -4.83 -16.74 -22.95
CA PRO A 137 -4.42 -17.82 -22.04
C PRO A 137 -2.92 -18.19 -22.14
N THR A 138 -2.17 -17.55 -23.04
CA THR A 138 -0.79 -17.92 -23.39
C THR A 138 0.26 -17.46 -22.38
N ARG A 139 -0.12 -16.63 -21.40
CA ARG A 139 0.81 -16.14 -20.38
C ARG A 139 1.42 -17.31 -19.61
N THR A 140 2.72 -17.21 -19.38
CA THR A 140 3.49 -18.04 -18.46
C THR A 140 3.76 -17.26 -17.18
N PRO A 141 4.20 -17.90 -16.07
CA PRO A 141 4.44 -17.19 -14.82
C PRO A 141 5.45 -16.06 -14.96
N ILE A 142 5.10 -14.85 -14.49
CA ILE A 142 5.96 -13.65 -14.52
C ILE A 142 6.11 -13.09 -13.11
N ALA A 143 7.35 -12.92 -12.66
CA ALA A 143 7.64 -12.17 -11.44
C ALA A 143 7.68 -10.67 -11.74
N GLY A 144 6.96 -9.87 -10.96
CA GLY A 144 7.01 -8.42 -11.02
C GLY A 144 8.09 -7.91 -10.08
N VAL A 145 9.02 -7.10 -10.58
CA VAL A 145 10.10 -6.50 -9.79
C VAL A 145 10.01 -4.99 -9.92
N HIS A 146 9.92 -4.29 -8.78
CA HIS A 146 9.93 -2.83 -8.75
C HIS A 146 11.17 -2.29 -8.03
N VAL A 147 12.01 -1.58 -8.78
CA VAL A 147 13.27 -1.00 -8.30
C VAL A 147 13.19 0.53 -8.35
N ARG A 148 13.23 1.18 -7.18
CA ARG A 148 13.22 2.65 -7.05
C ARG A 148 14.59 3.14 -6.60
N ARG A 149 15.24 3.99 -7.39
CA ARG A 149 16.59 4.52 -7.12
C ARG A 149 16.66 6.05 -7.06
N THR A 150 15.94 6.78 -7.90
CA THR A 150 16.28 8.19 -8.21
C THR A 150 16.03 9.20 -7.07
N ASP A 151 15.32 8.81 -6.00
CA ASP A 151 15.15 9.58 -4.76
C ASP A 151 15.33 8.76 -3.47
N LYS A 152 15.73 7.49 -3.61
CA LYS A 152 15.94 6.55 -2.52
C LYS A 152 17.18 5.74 -2.85
N ALA A 153 18.31 6.13 -2.27
CA ALA A 153 19.57 5.43 -2.53
C ALA A 153 19.55 4.01 -1.92
N HIS A 154 20.29 3.10 -2.55
CA HIS A 154 20.77 1.80 -2.04
C HIS A 154 19.92 0.54 -2.29
N MET A 155 19.38 0.33 -3.50
CA MET A 155 18.98 -1.01 -3.93
C MET A 155 19.90 -1.58 -5.02
N LYS A 156 20.66 -2.62 -4.65
CA LYS A 156 21.30 -3.55 -5.57
C LYS A 156 20.39 -4.76 -5.70
N LEU A 157 20.05 -5.14 -6.93
CA LEU A 157 19.29 -6.37 -7.18
C LEU A 157 20.21 -7.53 -6.78
N SER A 158 19.87 -8.29 -5.73
CA SER A 158 20.66 -9.44 -5.30
C SER A 158 20.09 -10.73 -5.87
N ALA A 159 20.93 -11.76 -6.01
CA ALA A 159 20.46 -13.06 -6.49
C ALA A 159 19.39 -13.66 -5.57
N ALA A 160 19.52 -13.47 -4.25
CA ALA A 160 18.54 -13.88 -3.26
C ALA A 160 17.13 -13.31 -3.51
N ASP A 161 17.02 -12.13 -4.12
CA ASP A 161 15.75 -11.45 -4.38
C ASP A 161 14.97 -12.11 -5.53
N LEU A 162 15.64 -12.86 -6.41
CA LEU A 162 15.03 -13.62 -7.51
C LEU A 162 14.93 -15.13 -7.22
N VAL A 163 15.56 -15.60 -6.14
CA VAL A 163 15.67 -17.02 -5.75
C VAL A 163 14.32 -17.68 -5.42
N HIS A 164 13.27 -16.92 -5.11
CA HIS A 164 11.93 -17.52 -4.96
C HIS A 164 11.39 -18.14 -6.26
N SER A 165 11.95 -17.79 -7.43
CA SER A 165 11.64 -18.42 -8.71
C SER A 165 12.48 -19.67 -9.03
N GLU A 166 13.48 -20.02 -8.22
CA GLU A 166 14.47 -21.07 -8.54
C GLU A 166 14.03 -22.50 -8.19
N ARG A 167 12.90 -22.69 -7.50
CA ARG A 167 12.46 -24.03 -7.05
C ARG A 167 11.97 -24.97 -8.17
N CYS A 168 11.76 -24.48 -9.39
CA CYS A 168 11.26 -25.29 -10.51
C CYS A 168 12.13 -25.17 -11.77
N PRO A 169 12.99 -26.16 -12.09
CA PRO A 169 13.91 -26.09 -13.23
C PRO A 169 13.25 -26.10 -14.63
N LYS A 170 11.93 -26.30 -14.72
CA LYS A 170 11.16 -26.37 -15.98
C LYS A 170 10.39 -25.09 -16.34
N VAL A 171 10.48 -24.03 -15.53
CA VAL A 171 9.68 -22.81 -15.72
C VAL A 171 10.55 -21.71 -16.34
N LEU A 172 10.03 -21.06 -17.39
CA LEU A 172 10.65 -19.87 -17.98
C LEU A 172 10.78 -18.79 -16.89
N ARG A 173 12.01 -18.31 -16.67
CA ARG A 173 12.31 -17.32 -15.63
C ARG A 173 12.08 -15.91 -16.17
N GLN A 174 10.83 -15.47 -16.13
CA GLN A 174 10.41 -14.18 -16.68
C GLN A 174 10.23 -13.14 -15.58
N VAL A 175 10.76 -11.94 -15.83
CA VAL A 175 10.67 -10.81 -14.90
C VAL A 175 10.13 -9.60 -15.63
N TYR A 176 9.04 -9.02 -15.12
CA TYR A 176 8.62 -7.67 -15.47
C TYR A 176 9.30 -6.68 -14.54
N LEU A 177 10.20 -5.86 -15.08
CA LEU A 177 10.98 -4.90 -14.32
C LEU A 177 10.40 -3.49 -14.51
N ALA A 178 9.89 -2.92 -13.43
CA ALA A 178 9.50 -1.52 -13.33
C ALA A 178 10.56 -0.75 -12.53
N THR A 179 11.10 0.31 -13.12
CA THR A 179 12.14 1.11 -12.47
C THR A 179 12.15 2.53 -12.99
N ASP A 180 12.56 3.47 -12.13
CA ASP A 180 12.84 4.86 -12.47
C ASP A 180 14.30 5.09 -12.93
N ASP A 181 15.13 4.05 -12.97
CA ASP A 181 16.53 4.08 -13.39
C ASP A 181 16.77 3.15 -14.60
N PRO A 182 16.98 3.69 -15.81
CA PRO A 182 17.23 2.92 -17.02
C PRO A 182 18.45 1.98 -16.96
N SER A 183 19.42 2.23 -16.07
CA SER A 183 20.63 1.42 -15.94
C SER A 183 20.38 0.05 -15.31
N VAL A 184 19.32 -0.09 -14.52
CA VAL A 184 18.96 -1.32 -13.80
C VAL A 184 18.71 -2.48 -14.77
N LEU A 185 18.12 -2.21 -15.95
CA LEU A 185 17.88 -3.26 -16.94
C LEU A 185 19.19 -3.89 -17.44
N SER A 186 20.18 -3.06 -17.76
CA SER A 186 21.49 -3.53 -18.23
C SER A 186 22.23 -4.29 -17.12
N GLU A 187 22.15 -3.79 -15.88
CA GLU A 187 22.70 -4.45 -14.70
C GLU A 187 22.07 -5.83 -14.47
N ALA A 188 20.73 -5.92 -14.49
CA ALA A 188 19.99 -7.14 -14.25
C ALA A 188 20.27 -8.20 -15.31
N LYS A 189 20.32 -7.83 -16.61
CA LYS A 189 20.68 -8.75 -17.69
C LYS A 189 22.10 -9.30 -17.57
N ARG A 190 23.04 -8.50 -17.04
CA ARG A 190 24.43 -8.91 -16.82
C ARG A 190 24.55 -9.90 -15.65
N ILE A 191 23.81 -9.66 -14.55
CA ILE A 191 23.86 -10.50 -13.34
C ILE A 191 23.04 -11.78 -13.52
N PHE A 192 21.92 -11.71 -14.25
CA PHE A 192 20.95 -12.79 -14.42
C PHE A 192 20.73 -13.14 -15.91
N PRO A 193 21.75 -13.67 -16.60
CA PRO A 193 21.67 -13.93 -18.04
C PRO A 193 20.63 -14.98 -18.42
N HIS A 194 20.24 -15.86 -17.49
CA HIS A 194 19.24 -16.91 -17.71
C HIS A 194 17.78 -16.44 -17.51
N TYR A 195 17.56 -15.15 -17.19
CA TYR A 195 16.23 -14.58 -17.01
C TYR A 195 15.82 -13.73 -18.21
N THR A 196 14.54 -13.80 -18.57
CA THR A 196 13.93 -12.94 -19.59
C THR A 196 13.33 -11.71 -18.93
N PHE A 197 13.94 -10.55 -19.15
CA PHE A 197 13.49 -9.27 -18.61
C PHE A 197 12.58 -8.50 -19.57
N TYR A 198 11.37 -8.19 -19.13
CA TYR A 198 10.43 -7.25 -19.75
C TYR A 198 10.53 -5.89 -19.06
N CYS A 199 11.03 -4.88 -19.77
CA CYS A 199 11.19 -3.52 -19.26
C CYS A 199 11.09 -2.52 -20.41
N SER A 200 10.46 -1.35 -20.18
CA SER A 200 10.50 -0.25 -21.15
C SER A 200 11.49 0.80 -20.70
N GLN A 201 12.55 0.98 -21.48
CA GLN A 201 13.57 1.97 -21.18
C GLN A 201 13.04 3.41 -21.29
N GLU A 202 12.08 3.67 -22.18
CA GLU A 202 11.38 4.96 -22.27
C GLU A 202 10.54 5.24 -21.02
N ARG A 203 9.79 4.25 -20.53
CA ARG A 203 9.02 4.40 -19.27
C ARG A 203 9.96 4.65 -18.10
N SER A 204 11.08 3.93 -18.02
CA SER A 204 12.08 4.15 -16.97
C SER A 204 12.64 5.56 -16.98
N LYS A 205 12.99 6.11 -18.17
CA LYS A 205 13.43 7.51 -18.30
C LYS A 205 12.36 8.50 -17.84
N SER A 206 11.09 8.23 -18.13
CA SER A 206 9.98 9.09 -17.71
C SER A 206 9.75 9.12 -16.18
N GLY A 207 10.30 8.15 -15.45
CA GLY A 207 10.29 8.09 -13.99
C GLY A 207 11.25 9.08 -13.31
N ALA A 208 12.16 9.71 -14.07
CA ALA A 208 13.08 10.71 -13.54
C ALA A 208 12.34 11.93 -12.97
N VAL A 209 12.79 12.46 -11.83
CA VAL A 209 12.12 13.51 -11.03
C VAL A 209 11.59 14.67 -11.88
N HIS A 210 12.37 15.14 -12.84
CA HIS A 210 12.03 16.28 -13.70
C HIS A 210 10.92 15.98 -14.74
N GLN A 211 10.64 14.71 -15.07
CA GLN A 211 9.64 14.32 -16.08
C GLN A 211 8.34 13.76 -15.48
N ARG A 212 8.32 13.43 -14.17
CA ARG A 212 7.21 12.73 -13.49
C ARG A 212 5.83 13.38 -13.66
N ASN A 213 5.78 14.69 -13.85
CA ASN A 213 4.52 15.44 -13.99
C ASN A 213 3.94 15.41 -15.42
N HIS A 214 4.73 14.97 -16.40
CA HIS A 214 4.30 14.90 -17.80
C HIS A 214 3.20 13.84 -17.99
N LYS A 215 2.30 14.06 -18.95
CA LYS A 215 1.19 13.15 -19.25
C LYS A 215 1.68 11.73 -19.55
N PHE A 216 2.81 11.62 -20.26
CA PHE A 216 3.45 10.34 -20.58
C PHE A 216 3.96 9.61 -19.32
N ALA A 217 4.58 10.31 -18.37
CA ALA A 217 5.07 9.69 -17.13
C ALA A 217 3.93 9.14 -16.27
N LYS A 218 2.82 9.88 -16.15
CA LYS A 218 1.60 9.42 -15.44
C LYS A 218 0.99 8.18 -16.10
N MET A 219 0.90 8.18 -17.42
CA MET A 219 0.43 7.02 -18.19
C MET A 219 1.35 5.80 -17.98
N SER A 220 2.66 6.02 -18.04
CA SER A 220 3.68 4.98 -17.87
C SER A 220 3.62 4.36 -16.48
N ALA A 221 3.56 5.19 -15.42
CA ALA A 221 3.41 4.72 -14.05
C ALA A 221 2.12 3.92 -13.85
N PHE A 222 1.00 4.36 -14.44
CA PHE A 222 -0.26 3.60 -14.40
C PHE A 222 -0.12 2.21 -15.03
N ILE A 223 0.54 2.11 -16.19
CA ILE A 223 0.79 0.82 -16.85
C ILE A 223 1.66 -0.07 -15.95
N ASP A 224 2.73 0.49 -15.38
CA ASP A 224 3.61 -0.26 -14.48
C ASP A 224 2.86 -0.76 -13.23
N PHE A 225 1.98 0.06 -12.61
CA PHE A 225 1.15 -0.37 -11.48
C PHE A 225 0.29 -1.58 -11.82
N VAL A 226 -0.39 -1.53 -12.98
CA VAL A 226 -1.30 -2.60 -13.39
C VAL A 226 -0.51 -3.86 -13.71
N LEU A 227 0.61 -3.77 -14.44
CA LEU A 227 1.40 -4.94 -14.81
C LEU A 227 2.11 -5.57 -13.60
N LEU A 228 2.60 -4.77 -12.65
CA LEU A 228 3.09 -5.27 -11.37
C LEU A 228 1.99 -5.99 -10.59
N SER A 229 0.77 -5.45 -10.56
CA SER A 229 -0.38 -6.10 -9.89
C SER A 229 -0.88 -7.36 -10.61
N GLU A 230 -0.52 -7.56 -11.87
CA GLU A 230 -0.88 -8.72 -12.71
C GLU A 230 0.16 -9.84 -12.69
N SER A 231 1.32 -9.57 -12.08
CA SER A 231 2.41 -10.51 -11.93
C SER A 231 2.03 -11.61 -10.93
N ASP A 232 2.62 -12.79 -11.07
CA ASP A 232 2.30 -13.95 -10.23
C ASP A 232 3.00 -13.91 -8.86
N PHE A 233 4.06 -13.11 -8.75
CA PHE A 233 4.76 -12.79 -7.51
C PHE A 233 5.39 -11.40 -7.62
N LEU A 234 5.37 -10.61 -6.54
CA LEU A 234 5.89 -9.25 -6.51
C LEU A 234 7.15 -9.14 -5.63
N VAL A 235 8.24 -8.58 -6.14
CA VAL A 235 9.45 -8.27 -5.36
C VAL A 235 9.72 -6.78 -5.41
N CYS A 236 9.85 -6.15 -4.26
CA CYS A 236 10.00 -4.70 -4.20
C CYS A 236 10.46 -4.20 -2.82
N THR A 237 10.42 -2.89 -2.61
CA THR A 237 10.49 -2.24 -1.31
C THR A 237 9.11 -1.69 -0.92
N PHE A 238 8.55 -2.11 0.21
CA PHE A 238 7.31 -1.53 0.71
C PHE A 238 7.48 -0.12 1.26
N SER A 239 8.67 0.43 1.47
CA SER A 239 8.80 1.89 1.62
C SER A 239 8.42 2.65 0.34
N SER A 240 8.39 2.00 -0.83
CA SER A 240 7.89 2.58 -2.05
C SER A 240 6.39 2.46 -2.11
N ASN A 241 5.77 3.64 -2.07
CA ASN A 241 4.39 3.87 -2.46
C ASN A 241 4.00 3.02 -3.70
N VAL A 242 4.68 3.20 -4.83
CA VAL A 242 4.38 2.45 -6.07
C VAL A 242 4.20 0.94 -5.85
N CYS A 243 5.04 0.33 -5.00
CA CYS A 243 4.92 -1.09 -4.74
C CYS A 243 3.69 -1.42 -3.88
N ARG A 244 3.46 -0.69 -2.77
CA ARG A 244 2.30 -0.95 -1.90
C ARG A 244 1.00 -0.83 -2.67
N PHE A 245 0.90 0.14 -3.58
CA PHE A 245 -0.26 0.29 -4.45
C PHE A 245 -0.43 -0.87 -5.45
N ALA A 246 0.65 -1.36 -6.07
CA ALA A 246 0.59 -2.54 -6.93
C ALA A 246 0.17 -3.80 -6.15
N TYR A 247 0.67 -3.96 -4.92
CA TYR A 247 0.30 -5.03 -4.01
C TYR A 247 -1.17 -4.96 -3.59
N GLU A 248 -1.69 -3.78 -3.25
CA GLU A 248 -3.11 -3.55 -2.96
C GLU A 248 -3.99 -3.92 -4.16
N LEU A 249 -3.63 -3.46 -5.36
CA LEU A 249 -4.33 -3.84 -6.58
C LEU A 249 -4.30 -5.34 -6.83
N MET A 250 -3.19 -6.02 -6.54
CA MET A 250 -3.08 -7.47 -6.66
C MET A 250 -4.12 -8.18 -5.78
N GLN A 251 -4.37 -7.69 -4.55
CA GLN A 251 -5.40 -8.25 -3.67
C GLN A 251 -6.81 -8.12 -4.24
N ALA A 252 -7.07 -7.10 -5.06
CA ALA A 252 -8.38 -6.93 -5.71
C ALA A 252 -8.64 -8.00 -6.79
N ARG A 253 -7.59 -8.67 -7.28
CA ARG A 253 -7.63 -9.66 -8.37
C ARG A 253 -7.85 -11.09 -7.85
N HIS A 254 -8.69 -11.23 -6.83
CA HIS A 254 -9.06 -12.50 -6.19
C HIS A 254 -9.51 -13.60 -7.16
N LYS A 255 -10.11 -13.25 -8.31
CA LYS A 255 -10.48 -14.25 -9.35
C LYS A 255 -9.28 -14.95 -9.99
N ILE A 256 -8.11 -14.31 -9.98
CA ILE A 256 -6.87 -14.82 -10.59
C ILE A 256 -5.99 -15.43 -9.50
N HIS A 257 -5.77 -14.71 -8.40
CA HIS A 257 -4.78 -15.08 -7.38
C HIS A 257 -5.37 -15.72 -6.12
N GLY A 258 -6.69 -15.70 -5.92
CA GLY A 258 -7.28 -16.07 -4.63
C GLY A 258 -6.85 -15.08 -3.53
N ASP A 259 -6.27 -15.60 -2.44
CA ASP A 259 -5.57 -14.80 -1.42
C ASP A 259 -4.13 -14.52 -1.89
N ALA A 260 -3.86 -13.28 -2.26
CA ALA A 260 -2.56 -12.86 -2.77
C ALA A 260 -1.67 -12.23 -1.68
N SER A 261 -2.03 -12.34 -0.40
CA SER A 261 -1.31 -11.68 0.69
C SER A 261 0.14 -12.16 0.84
N SER A 262 0.41 -13.42 0.48
CA SER A 262 1.76 -14.00 0.51
C SER A 262 2.50 -13.94 -0.83
N LEU A 263 1.90 -13.39 -1.89
CA LEU A 263 2.49 -13.32 -3.24
C LEU A 263 3.41 -12.10 -3.42
N VAL A 264 4.12 -11.74 -2.35
CA VAL A 264 5.01 -10.59 -2.32
C VAL A 264 6.23 -10.86 -1.43
N HIS A 265 7.36 -10.29 -1.81
CA HIS A 265 8.55 -10.17 -0.99
C HIS A 265 9.03 -8.72 -0.97
N SER A 266 8.99 -8.12 0.21
CA SER A 266 9.50 -6.76 0.43
C SER A 266 10.91 -6.79 1.00
N LEU A 267 11.81 -5.97 0.47
CA LEU A 267 13.23 -5.91 0.83
C LEU A 267 13.55 -4.97 2.01
N ASP A 268 12.56 -4.28 2.57
CA ASP A 268 12.81 -3.29 3.63
C ASP A 268 11.89 -3.46 4.84
N THR A 269 10.58 -3.40 4.64
CA THR A 269 9.58 -3.42 5.71
C THR A 269 8.38 -4.27 5.34
N GLY A 270 7.61 -4.68 6.34
CA GLY A 270 6.27 -5.25 6.16
C GLY A 270 5.28 -4.24 5.58
N TYR A 271 4.14 -4.73 5.10
CA TYR A 271 3.09 -3.87 4.54
C TYR A 271 2.57 -2.88 5.58
N PHE A 272 2.29 -1.65 5.14
CA PHE A 272 1.73 -0.60 5.99
C PHE A 272 0.96 0.43 5.17
N LEU A 273 0.01 1.09 5.82
CA LEU A 273 -0.74 2.21 5.26
C LEU A 273 -0.49 3.45 6.10
N GLU A 274 0.01 4.49 5.46
CA GLU A 274 0.28 5.78 6.09
C GLU A 274 -0.36 6.92 5.28
N PRO A 275 -0.92 7.93 5.96
CA PRO A 275 -1.12 8.01 7.41
C PRO A 275 -2.34 7.18 7.86
N GLY A 276 -2.30 6.63 9.06
CA GLY A 276 -3.31 5.71 9.56
C GLY A 276 -3.21 5.44 11.06
N GLN A 277 -4.11 4.59 11.55
CA GLN A 277 -4.07 4.00 12.87
C GLN A 277 -2.87 3.04 13.02
N PRO A 278 -2.45 2.77 14.26
CA PRO A 278 -1.43 1.77 14.54
C PRO A 278 -1.82 0.37 14.07
N ASN A 279 -0.82 -0.46 13.73
CA ASN A 279 -1.03 -1.88 13.42
C ASN A 279 -0.87 -2.68 14.71
N PHE A 280 -1.94 -3.36 15.13
CA PHE A 280 -1.91 -4.12 16.37
C PHE A 280 -1.56 -5.60 16.14
N CYS A 281 -0.80 -6.18 17.06
CA CYS A 281 -0.56 -7.62 17.11
C CYS A 281 -0.87 -8.14 18.51
N ARG A 282 -1.47 -9.34 18.57
CA ARG A 282 -1.72 -10.07 19.82
C ARG A 282 -0.64 -11.12 20.01
N MET A 283 -0.04 -11.16 21.19
CA MET A 283 0.93 -12.18 21.54
C MET A 283 0.23 -13.55 21.61
N VAL A 284 0.75 -14.51 20.86
CA VAL A 284 0.31 -15.92 20.92
C VAL A 284 1.21 -16.69 21.88
N LEU A 285 2.51 -16.37 21.87
CA LEU A 285 3.52 -16.94 22.76
C LEU A 285 4.10 -15.85 23.66
N GLY A 286 4.40 -16.21 24.89
CA GLY A 286 5.14 -15.36 25.80
C GLY A 286 6.56 -15.10 25.31
N ASP A 287 7.14 -14.00 25.76
CA ASP A 287 8.53 -13.68 25.47
C ASP A 287 9.26 -13.24 26.73
N TYR A 288 10.17 -14.10 27.19
CA TYR A 288 10.92 -13.92 28.42
C TYR A 288 11.73 -12.61 28.41
N PHE A 289 12.43 -12.32 27.31
CA PHE A 289 13.29 -11.12 27.20
C PHE A 289 12.51 -9.81 27.29
N THR A 290 11.31 -9.78 26.73
CA THR A 290 10.44 -8.60 26.81
C THR A 290 9.45 -8.69 27.97
N GLY A 291 9.34 -9.80 28.68
CA GLY A 291 8.31 -10.02 29.70
C GLY A 291 6.87 -9.91 29.15
N LEU A 292 6.67 -10.11 27.84
CA LEU A 292 5.34 -10.13 27.24
C LEU A 292 4.67 -11.48 27.50
N LEU A 293 3.38 -11.43 27.84
CA LEU A 293 2.55 -12.59 28.11
C LEU A 293 1.62 -12.89 26.93
N PRO A 294 1.24 -14.16 26.71
CA PRO A 294 0.18 -14.51 25.75
C PRO A 294 -1.09 -13.67 25.98
N GLY A 295 -1.74 -13.26 24.90
CA GLY A 295 -2.93 -12.42 24.90
C GLY A 295 -2.69 -10.91 24.96
N GLN A 296 -1.50 -10.46 25.34
CA GLN A 296 -1.17 -9.02 25.35
C GLN A 296 -1.15 -8.44 23.93
N ILE A 297 -1.60 -7.18 23.80
CA ILE A 297 -1.64 -6.46 22.52
C ILE A 297 -0.53 -5.41 22.49
N VAL A 298 0.16 -5.35 21.35
CA VAL A 298 1.26 -4.41 21.10
C VAL A 298 1.03 -3.71 19.77
N ASP A 299 1.55 -2.49 19.67
CA ASP A 299 1.57 -1.70 18.44
C ASP A 299 2.85 -2.04 17.67
N VAL A 300 2.73 -2.37 16.39
CA VAL A 300 3.83 -2.78 15.50
C VAL A 300 3.99 -1.75 14.39
N TRP A 301 5.24 -1.31 14.19
CA TRP A 301 5.54 -0.24 13.23
C TRP A 301 6.59 -0.64 12.18
N SER A 302 7.32 -1.73 12.38
CA SER A 302 8.23 -2.25 11.34
C SER A 302 8.49 -3.75 11.53
N THR A 303 8.53 -4.48 10.42
CA THR A 303 9.10 -5.84 10.39
C THR A 303 10.45 -5.76 9.69
N ARG A 304 11.53 -6.10 10.40
CA ARG A 304 12.86 -6.19 9.81
C ARG A 304 13.01 -7.55 9.11
N LEU A 305 13.86 -7.61 8.10
CA LEU A 305 14.17 -8.83 7.34
C LEU A 305 14.80 -9.96 8.18
N ASN A 306 15.19 -9.72 9.43
CA ASN A 306 15.82 -10.69 10.32
C ASN A 306 14.83 -11.50 11.18
N SER A 307 13.59 -11.68 10.70
CA SER A 307 12.50 -12.37 11.43
C SER A 307 12.15 -11.74 12.78
N ARG A 308 12.52 -10.46 12.99
CA ARG A 308 12.10 -9.67 14.15
C ARG A 308 11.29 -8.45 13.72
N ARG A 309 10.46 -7.97 14.62
CA ARG A 309 9.63 -6.78 14.43
C ARG A 309 9.81 -5.81 15.59
N GLU A 310 9.81 -4.53 15.24
CA GLU A 310 9.83 -3.45 16.20
C GLU A 310 8.40 -3.16 16.65
N ALA A 311 8.22 -3.12 17.96
CA ALA A 311 6.93 -2.94 18.59
C ALA A 311 7.01 -1.96 19.75
N ARG A 312 5.86 -1.42 20.12
CA ARG A 312 5.67 -0.45 21.19
C ARG A 312 4.59 -0.95 22.14
N ARG A 313 4.87 -0.89 23.44
CA ARG A 313 3.87 -1.21 24.46
C ARG A 313 2.79 -0.14 24.50
N LEU A 314 1.54 -0.55 24.64
CA LEU A 314 0.43 0.40 24.70
C LEU A 314 0.42 1.24 25.98
N ARG A 315 0.78 0.63 27.13
CA ARG A 315 0.69 1.22 28.48
C ARG A 315 1.76 2.28 28.77
N ASN A 316 3.04 1.94 28.61
CA ASN A 316 4.18 2.80 28.99
C ASN A 316 4.98 3.30 27.78
N LYS A 317 4.52 3.03 26.54
CA LYS A 317 5.12 3.50 25.28
C LYS A 317 6.59 3.10 25.06
N THR A 318 7.10 2.10 25.78
CA THR A 318 8.46 1.60 25.56
C THR A 318 8.55 0.79 24.27
N TYR A 319 9.65 0.98 23.54
CA TYR A 319 9.97 0.27 22.31
C TYR A 319 10.80 -0.99 22.58
N PHE A 320 10.60 -2.02 21.76
CA PHE A 320 11.35 -3.27 21.85
C PHE A 320 11.27 -4.05 20.54
N SER A 321 12.19 -5.00 20.36
CA SER A 321 12.25 -5.90 19.21
C SER A 321 11.91 -7.34 19.60
N GLN A 322 10.93 -7.94 18.93
CA GLN A 322 10.45 -9.30 19.21
C GLN A 322 10.44 -10.20 17.97
N PRO A 323 10.56 -11.53 18.11
CA PRO A 323 10.40 -12.45 16.99
C PRO A 323 9.00 -12.36 16.37
N THR A 324 8.93 -12.36 15.04
CA THR A 324 7.67 -12.16 14.30
C THR A 324 6.65 -13.29 14.54
N TYR A 325 7.11 -14.53 14.67
CA TYR A 325 6.26 -15.72 14.83
C TYR A 325 5.51 -15.79 16.17
N LYS A 326 5.89 -14.97 17.17
CA LYS A 326 5.28 -15.00 18.50
C LYS A 326 3.95 -14.25 18.60
N CYS A 327 3.52 -13.58 17.53
CA CYS A 327 2.33 -12.75 17.56
C CYS A 327 1.54 -12.83 16.26
N GLN A 328 0.23 -12.65 16.40
CA GLN A 328 -0.73 -12.68 15.30
C GLN A 328 -1.26 -11.26 15.06
N PRO A 329 -1.37 -10.81 13.79
CA PRO A 329 -2.02 -9.54 13.47
C PRO A 329 -3.45 -9.48 14.00
N VAL A 330 -3.82 -8.34 14.57
CA VAL A 330 -5.19 -8.04 14.99
C VAL A 330 -5.87 -7.26 13.87
N VAL A 331 -7.01 -7.75 13.41
CA VAL A 331 -7.81 -7.04 12.41
C VAL A 331 -8.52 -5.88 13.09
N THR A 332 -8.14 -4.65 12.69
CA THR A 332 -8.86 -3.44 13.12
C THR A 332 -10.17 -3.36 12.34
N ALA A 333 -11.29 -3.34 13.08
CA ALA A 333 -12.63 -3.26 12.51
C ALA A 333 -13.30 -1.94 12.91
N ALA A 334 -14.02 -1.32 11.98
CA ALA A 334 -14.76 -0.08 12.24
C ALA A 334 -16.14 -0.12 11.61
N LYS A 335 -17.12 0.47 12.31
CA LYS A 335 -18.47 0.63 11.79
C LYS A 335 -18.48 1.67 10.67
N MET A 336 -18.67 1.21 9.44
CA MET A 336 -18.75 2.07 8.25
C MET A 336 -20.22 2.17 7.82
N SER A 337 -20.83 3.34 7.98
CA SER A 337 -22.25 3.58 7.67
C SER A 337 -22.51 3.69 6.16
N GLY A 338 -23.76 3.43 5.75
CA GLY A 338 -24.23 3.60 4.36
C GLY A 338 -24.24 2.34 3.47
N TYR A 339 -23.76 1.21 3.99
CA TYR A 339 -23.75 -0.07 3.26
C TYR A 339 -25.04 -0.90 3.40
N ASP A 340 -25.81 -0.72 4.48
CA ASP A 340 -26.95 -1.58 4.80
C ASP A 340 -28.10 -1.49 3.77
N GLU A 341 -28.37 -0.30 3.23
CA GLU A 341 -29.40 -0.10 2.20
C GLU A 341 -29.00 -0.71 0.85
N ILE A 342 -27.71 -0.62 0.49
CA ILE A 342 -27.16 -1.17 -0.74
C ILE A 342 -27.16 -2.70 -0.68
N LYS A 343 -26.80 -3.27 0.48
CA LYS A 343 -26.81 -4.72 0.75
C LYS A 343 -28.21 -5.31 0.58
N LYS A 344 -29.24 -4.66 1.15
CA LYS A 344 -30.66 -5.06 0.98
C LYS A 344 -31.11 -5.03 -0.48
N LYS A 345 -30.61 -4.09 -1.28
CA LYS A 345 -30.96 -3.96 -2.70
C LYS A 345 -30.24 -4.98 -3.58
N HIS A 346 -28.98 -5.30 -3.27
CA HIS A 346 -28.19 -6.28 -4.02
C HIS A 346 -28.51 -7.73 -3.66
N LEU A 347 -28.86 -8.06 -2.41
CA LEU A 347 -29.29 -9.42 -2.06
C LEU A 347 -30.58 -9.84 -2.80
N LYS A 348 -31.49 -8.90 -3.09
CA LYS A 348 -32.69 -9.14 -3.90
C LYS A 348 -32.43 -9.41 -5.39
N LEU A 349 -31.18 -9.27 -5.86
CA LEU A 349 -30.80 -9.58 -7.25
C LEU A 349 -30.18 -10.97 -7.40
N TYR A 350 -29.88 -11.64 -6.27
CA TYR A 350 -29.27 -12.97 -6.22
C TYR A 350 -30.16 -14.02 -5.52
N LEU A 351 -31.31 -13.59 -5.00
CA LEU A 351 -32.46 -14.39 -4.59
C LEU A 351 -33.59 -14.08 -5.56
#